data_AF-M0NP43-F1
#
_entry.id   AF-M0NP43-F1
#
_cell.length_a   1.000
_cell.length_b   1.000
_cell.length_c   1.000
_cell.angle_alpha   90.00
_cell.angle_beta   90.00
_cell.angle_gamma   90.00
#
_symmetry.space_group_name_H-M   'P 1'
#
loop_
_entity.id
_entity.type
_entity.pdbx_description
1 polymer ?
#
loop_
_entity_poly.entity_id
_entity_poly.type
_entity_poly.pdbx_seq_one_letter_code
_entity_poly.pdbx_strand_id
1 'polypeptide(L)'
;MTNRTDKIEVAVTPAEKNEIRDWVDANPDYTSMAMMLRTLTKREMADGGGEEKTQSASIDSEEVTEAVESALGDVHGRLERIEDSIAELDTGAQVHDDIEDLAHSVVEQLPVLDDPSEFESFHHIYSETENMDAREMAQRASTADDWANYLDLDVSRTRTVLTNMIDWYPDAKYAYADPVDDPRYEIDSETRRYYRVA
;
A
#
# COMPACT_ATOMS: atom_id res chain seq x y z
N MET A 1 -17.27 13.56 15.59
CA MET A 1 -18.69 13.80 15.27
C MET A 1 -19.30 12.47 14.84
N THR A 2 -20.47 12.10 15.35
CA THR A 2 -21.10 10.81 15.03
C THR A 2 -21.71 10.86 13.63
N ASN A 3 -21.17 10.09 12.68
CA ASN A 3 -21.74 9.95 11.33
C ASN A 3 -23.17 9.40 11.43
N ARG A 4 -24.18 10.27 11.25
CA ARG A 4 -25.58 9.87 11.22
C ARG A 4 -25.93 9.40 9.81
N THR A 5 -26.41 8.17 9.70
CA THR A 5 -26.96 7.63 8.45
C THR A 5 -28.47 7.87 8.41
N ASP A 6 -28.95 8.60 7.39
CA ASP A 6 -30.37 8.77 7.14
C ASP A 6 -30.89 7.72 6.14
N LYS A 7 -32.14 7.28 6.34
CA LYS A 7 -32.80 6.27 5.49
C LYS A 7 -33.60 6.98 4.41
N ILE A 8 -33.36 6.60 3.15
CA ILE A 8 -34.13 7.04 1.98
C ILE A 8 -34.94 5.86 1.48
N GLU A 9 -36.23 6.07 1.21
CA GLU A 9 -37.13 5.06 0.65
C GLU A 9 -37.47 5.42 -0.80
N VAL A 10 -37.29 4.47 -1.71
CA VAL A 10 -37.55 4.65 -3.15
C VAL A 10 -38.73 3.77 -3.55
N ALA A 11 -39.74 4.37 -4.19
CA ALA A 11 -40.87 3.65 -4.72
C ALA A 11 -40.54 3.09 -6.11
N VAL A 12 -40.61 1.77 -6.24
CA VAL A 12 -40.42 1.03 -7.50
C VAL A 12 -41.56 0.02 -7.67
N THR A 13 -41.86 -0.35 -8.91
CA THR A 13 -42.81 -1.43 -9.17
C THR A 13 -42.22 -2.78 -8.72
N PRO A 14 -43.07 -3.80 -8.43
CA PRO A 14 -42.56 -5.12 -8.08
C PRO A 14 -41.69 -5.77 -9.15
N ALA A 15 -41.93 -5.45 -10.44
CA ALA A 15 -41.13 -5.95 -11.55
C ALA A 15 -39.72 -5.35 -11.55
N GLU A 16 -39.62 -4.03 -11.48
CA GLU A 16 -38.33 -3.31 -11.39
C GLU A 16 -37.54 -3.72 -10.15
N LYS A 17 -38.20 -3.95 -9.02
CA LYS A 17 -37.55 -4.44 -7.81
C LYS A 17 -36.88 -5.81 -8.01
N ASN A 18 -37.55 -6.72 -8.72
CA ASN A 18 -37.00 -8.04 -8.99
C ASN A 18 -35.84 -7.96 -9.99
N GLU A 19 -35.97 -7.14 -11.04
CA GLU A 19 -34.89 -6.89 -12.00
C GLU A 19 -33.63 -6.33 -11.33
N ILE A 20 -33.80 -5.33 -10.44
CA ILE A 20 -32.69 -4.77 -9.66
C ILE A 20 -32.07 -5.83 -8.75
N ARG A 21 -32.89 -6.69 -8.12
CA ARG A 21 -32.38 -7.75 -7.25
C ARG A 21 -31.58 -8.78 -8.03
N ASP A 22 -32.11 -9.25 -9.16
CA ASP A 22 -31.46 -10.23 -10.01
C ASP A 22 -30.16 -9.67 -10.59
N TRP A 23 -30.13 -8.37 -10.90
CA TRP A 23 -28.89 -7.68 -11.30
C TRP A 23 -27.86 -7.64 -10.17
N VAL A 24 -28.26 -7.33 -8.93
CA VAL A 24 -27.33 -7.35 -7.77
C VAL A 24 -26.81 -8.76 -7.52
N ASP A 25 -27.68 -9.78 -7.58
CA ASP A 25 -27.28 -11.18 -7.37
C ASP A 25 -26.30 -11.67 -8.46
N ALA A 26 -26.38 -11.11 -9.67
CA ALA A 26 -25.47 -11.42 -10.78
C ALA A 26 -24.12 -10.67 -10.71
N ASN A 27 -24.00 -9.64 -9.88
CA ASN A 27 -22.80 -8.80 -9.77
C ASN A 27 -22.19 -8.91 -8.37
N PRO A 28 -21.14 -9.74 -8.17
CA PRO A 28 -20.57 -10.00 -6.85
C PRO A 28 -19.94 -8.76 -6.19
N ASP A 29 -19.69 -7.71 -6.98
CA ASP A 29 -19.14 -6.42 -6.52
C ASP A 29 -20.09 -5.66 -5.59
N TYR A 30 -21.38 -6.02 -5.55
CA TYR A 30 -22.37 -5.38 -4.68
C TYR A 30 -22.93 -6.35 -3.65
N THR A 31 -22.59 -6.15 -2.39
CA THR A 31 -23.09 -6.98 -1.28
C THR A 31 -24.58 -6.75 -0.97
N SER A 32 -25.17 -5.64 -1.45
CA SER A 32 -26.60 -5.36 -1.29
C SER A 32 -27.11 -4.31 -2.27
N MET A 33 -28.43 -4.29 -2.53
CA MET A 33 -29.09 -3.23 -3.31
C MET A 33 -28.84 -1.82 -2.76
N ALA A 34 -28.73 -1.67 -1.44
CA ALA A 34 -28.43 -0.38 -0.82
C ALA A 34 -27.02 0.11 -1.14
N MET A 35 -26.04 -0.81 -1.19
CA MET A 35 -24.66 -0.51 -1.59
C MET A 35 -24.59 -0.15 -3.07
N MET A 36 -25.29 -0.90 -3.92
CA MET A 36 -25.42 -0.60 -5.35
C MET A 36 -26.01 0.81 -5.56
N LEU A 37 -27.18 1.10 -4.98
CA LEU A 37 -27.83 2.41 -5.15
C LEU A 37 -26.94 3.56 -4.66
N ARG A 38 -26.28 3.42 -3.51
CA ARG A 38 -25.34 4.46 -3.03
C ARG A 38 -24.19 4.70 -3.99
N THR A 39 -23.65 3.64 -4.59
CA THR A 39 -22.50 3.72 -5.50
C THR A 39 -22.91 4.37 -6.82
N LEU A 40 -24.03 3.93 -7.40
CA LEU A 40 -24.57 4.50 -8.63
C LEU A 40 -25.00 5.95 -8.45
N THR A 41 -25.66 6.27 -7.33
CA THR A 41 -26.06 7.65 -7.01
C THR A 41 -24.86 8.56 -6.78
N LYS A 42 -23.78 8.09 -6.16
CA LYS A 42 -22.52 8.85 -6.06
C LYS A 42 -21.88 9.08 -7.42
N ARG A 43 -21.86 8.06 -8.27
CA ARG A 43 -21.33 8.14 -9.64
C ARG A 43 -22.13 9.13 -10.48
N GLU A 44 -23.46 9.05 -10.46
CA GLU A 44 -24.33 9.97 -11.18
C GLU A 44 -24.23 11.40 -10.65
N MET A 45 -24.05 11.59 -9.34
CA MET A 45 -23.79 12.93 -8.78
C MET A 45 -22.40 13.46 -9.16
N ALA A 46 -21.41 12.59 -9.36
CA ALA A 46 -20.09 12.97 -9.85
C ALA A 46 -20.13 13.30 -11.36
N ASP A 47 -20.89 12.53 -12.14
CA ASP A 47 -21.04 12.70 -13.60
C ASP A 47 -22.06 13.82 -13.96
N GLY A 48 -23.03 14.09 -13.07
CA GLY A 48 -24.13 15.05 -13.26
C GLY A 48 -23.90 16.44 -12.64
N GLY A 49 -22.72 16.69 -12.10
CA GLY A 49 -22.33 17.99 -11.52
C GLY A 49 -21.89 19.03 -12.56
N GLY A 50 -22.63 19.21 -13.66
CA GLY A 50 -22.12 20.01 -14.77
C GLY A 50 -23.10 20.51 -15.84
N GLU A 51 -24.28 21.02 -15.48
CA GLU A 51 -24.96 22.01 -16.32
C GLU A 51 -25.24 23.29 -15.52
N GLU A 52 -24.81 24.42 -16.11
CA GLU A 52 -24.88 25.82 -15.65
C GLU A 52 -23.85 26.32 -14.60
N LYS A 53 -22.62 26.59 -15.04
CA LYS A 53 -22.21 27.96 -15.43
C LYS A 53 -20.79 28.01 -15.98
N THR A 54 -20.65 28.74 -17.08
CA THR A 54 -19.41 29.15 -17.73
C THR A 54 -18.34 29.65 -16.76
N GLN A 55 -17.35 28.81 -16.50
CA GLN A 55 -15.95 29.20 -16.45
C GLN A 55 -15.16 27.97 -16.88
N SER A 56 -14.29 28.12 -17.87
CA SER A 56 -13.35 27.09 -18.31
C SER A 56 -12.46 26.73 -17.13
N ALA A 57 -12.86 25.72 -16.36
CA ALA A 57 -11.95 24.99 -15.49
C ALA A 57 -11.04 24.23 -16.45
N SER A 58 -9.84 24.77 -16.64
CA SER A 58 -8.70 23.99 -17.09
C SER A 58 -8.64 22.78 -16.16
N ILE A 59 -8.92 21.58 -16.68
CA ILE A 59 -8.64 20.35 -15.94
C ILE A 59 -7.14 20.38 -15.73
N ASP A 60 -6.73 20.68 -14.51
CA ASP A 60 -5.33 20.69 -14.15
C ASP A 60 -4.89 19.23 -14.15
N SER A 61 -3.99 18.88 -15.05
CA SER A 61 -3.45 17.52 -15.13
C SER A 61 -2.81 17.09 -13.81
N GLU A 62 -2.38 18.04 -12.98
CA GLU A 62 -1.90 17.79 -11.62
C GLU A 62 -3.00 17.29 -10.68
N GLU A 63 -4.23 17.83 -10.74
CA GLU A 63 -5.35 17.38 -9.88
C GLU A 63 -5.83 15.97 -10.24
N VAL A 64 -5.78 15.61 -11.53
CA VAL A 64 -6.09 14.25 -11.98
C VAL A 64 -5.00 13.26 -11.57
N THR A 65 -3.72 13.65 -11.65
CA THR A 65 -2.60 12.82 -11.17
C THR A 65 -2.67 12.61 -9.67
N GLU A 66 -2.91 13.66 -8.88
CA GLU A 66 -3.00 13.59 -7.42
C GLU A 66 -4.19 12.69 -6.96
N ALA A 67 -5.33 12.78 -7.64
CA ALA A 67 -6.48 11.91 -7.37
C ALA A 67 -6.22 10.44 -7.72
N VAL A 68 -5.43 10.17 -8.77
CA VAL A 68 -5.01 8.82 -9.17
C VAL A 68 -3.96 8.27 -8.21
N GLU A 69 -2.97 9.07 -7.81
CA GLU A 69 -1.95 8.70 -6.83
C GLU A 69 -2.57 8.41 -5.45
N SER A 70 -3.51 9.25 -5.01
CA SER A 70 -4.26 9.03 -3.76
C SER A 70 -5.12 7.76 -3.80
N ALA A 71 -5.74 7.46 -4.94
CA ALA A 71 -6.52 6.23 -5.11
C ALA A 71 -5.64 4.96 -5.23
N LEU A 72 -4.43 5.09 -5.76
CA LEU A 72 -3.46 4.00 -5.88
C LEU A 72 -2.78 3.68 -4.54
N GLY A 73 -2.55 4.68 -3.68
CA GLY A 73 -2.02 4.48 -2.33
C GLY A 73 -2.87 3.49 -1.51
N ASP A 74 -4.19 3.73 -1.40
CA ASP A 74 -5.09 2.86 -0.64
C ASP A 74 -5.19 1.42 -1.22
N VAL A 75 -4.85 1.22 -2.50
CA VAL A 75 -4.76 -0.11 -3.11
C VAL A 75 -3.42 -0.79 -2.77
N HIS A 76 -2.32 -0.04 -2.71
CA HIS A 76 -0.99 -0.57 -2.42
C HIS A 76 -0.89 -1.07 -0.97
N GLY A 77 -1.32 -0.27 0.02
CA GLY A 77 -1.38 -0.69 1.42
C GLY A 77 -2.39 -1.83 1.69
N ARG A 78 -3.37 -2.06 0.81
CA ARG A 78 -4.26 -3.23 0.87
C ARG A 78 -3.62 -4.48 0.26
N LEU A 79 -2.83 -4.32 -0.81
CA LEU A 79 -2.04 -5.40 -1.38
C LEU A 79 -0.95 -5.84 -0.40
N GLU A 80 -0.22 -4.92 0.22
CA GLU A 80 0.80 -5.23 1.22
C GLU A 80 0.20 -6.05 2.38
N ARG A 81 -0.98 -5.67 2.89
CA ARG A 81 -1.70 -6.43 3.94
C ARG A 81 -2.13 -7.82 3.51
N ILE A 82 -2.55 -7.98 2.26
CA ILE A 82 -2.94 -9.28 1.71
C ILE A 82 -1.70 -10.16 1.50
N GLU A 83 -0.60 -9.56 1.06
CA GLU A 83 0.68 -10.22 0.83
C GLU A 83 1.33 -10.66 2.15
N ASP A 84 1.27 -9.83 3.20
CA ASP A 84 1.65 -10.21 4.56
C ASP A 84 0.83 -11.41 5.05
N SER A 85 -0.48 -11.41 4.80
CA SER A 85 -1.36 -12.54 5.15
C SER A 85 -1.04 -13.82 4.36
N ILE A 86 -0.57 -13.68 3.12
CA ILE A 86 -0.12 -14.83 2.30
C ILE A 86 1.22 -15.35 2.81
N ALA A 87 2.17 -14.47 3.13
CA ALA A 87 3.47 -14.83 3.70
C ALA A 87 3.32 -15.55 5.06
N GLU A 88 2.38 -15.09 5.89
CA GLU A 88 2.02 -15.73 7.17
C GLU A 88 1.33 -17.10 6.98
N LEU A 89 0.63 -17.31 5.85
CA LEU A 89 0.04 -18.61 5.52
C LEU A 89 1.07 -19.58 4.90
N ASP A 90 2.01 -19.09 4.10
CA ASP A 90 3.03 -19.89 3.40
C ASP A 90 4.16 -20.36 4.34
N THR A 91 4.37 -19.65 5.45
CA THR A 91 5.28 -20.06 6.54
C THR A 91 4.92 -21.40 7.17
N GLY A 92 3.68 -21.88 7.02
CA GLY A 92 3.29 -23.22 7.49
C GLY A 92 3.76 -24.38 6.61
N ALA A 93 4.29 -24.12 5.40
CA ALA A 93 4.53 -25.15 4.38
C ALA A 93 5.99 -25.29 3.89
N GLN A 94 6.89 -24.34 4.19
CA GLN A 94 8.28 -24.37 3.70
C GLN A 94 9.32 -24.60 4.80
N VAL A 95 10.42 -25.25 4.40
CA VAL A 95 11.54 -25.72 5.21
C VAL A 95 12.11 -24.57 6.05
N HIS A 96 11.91 -24.62 7.37
CA HIS A 96 12.23 -23.54 8.31
C HIS A 96 13.74 -23.27 8.50
N ASP A 97 14.60 -24.24 8.17
CA ASP A 97 16.01 -24.23 8.61
C ASP A 97 16.87 -23.12 7.97
N ASP A 98 16.47 -22.52 6.84
CA ASP A 98 17.24 -21.45 6.20
C ASP A 98 16.72 -20.03 6.48
N ILE A 99 15.49 -19.89 6.98
CA ILE A 99 14.88 -18.58 7.27
C ILE A 99 15.57 -17.91 8.47
N GLU A 100 15.92 -18.68 9.50
CA GLU A 100 16.61 -18.17 10.69
C GLU A 100 18.01 -17.64 10.37
N ASP A 101 18.79 -18.38 9.59
CA ASP A 101 20.11 -17.96 9.13
C ASP A 101 20.04 -16.71 8.24
N LEU A 102 19.03 -16.63 7.36
CA LEU A 102 18.79 -15.44 6.54
C LEU A 102 18.38 -14.23 7.38
N ALA A 103 17.46 -14.41 8.34
CA ALA A 103 17.03 -13.34 9.24
C ALA A 103 18.21 -12.81 10.07
N HIS A 104 19.04 -13.71 10.60
CA HIS A 104 20.27 -13.35 11.31
C HIS A 104 21.21 -12.51 10.44
N SER A 105 21.47 -12.98 9.20
CA SER A 105 22.31 -12.28 8.23
C SER A 105 21.80 -10.88 7.87
N VAL A 106 20.48 -10.71 7.75
CA VAL A 106 19.87 -9.40 7.48
C VAL A 106 20.01 -8.48 8.69
N VAL A 107 19.73 -8.95 9.92
CA VAL A 107 19.85 -8.15 11.16
C VAL A 107 21.25 -7.59 11.37
N GLU A 108 22.28 -8.41 11.12
CA GLU A 108 23.67 -7.95 11.26
C GLU A 108 24.01 -6.80 10.30
N GLN A 109 23.24 -6.66 9.22
CA GLN A 109 23.49 -5.74 8.13
C GLN A 109 22.49 -4.57 8.10
N LEU A 110 21.44 -4.58 8.91
CA LEU A 110 20.48 -3.49 9.00
C LEU A 110 21.17 -2.17 9.39
N PRO A 111 20.70 -1.03 8.86
CA PRO A 111 21.13 0.27 9.32
C PRO A 111 20.78 0.43 10.80
N VAL A 112 21.72 0.94 11.60
CA VAL A 112 21.49 1.22 13.01
C VAL A 112 21.09 2.68 13.16
N LEU A 113 19.86 2.92 13.58
CA LEU A 113 19.26 4.25 13.66
C LEU A 113 18.55 4.43 15.01
N ASP A 114 18.69 5.60 15.61
CA ASP A 114 17.96 5.95 16.84
C ASP A 114 16.51 6.35 16.52
N ASP A 115 16.30 6.95 15.35
CA ASP A 115 15.00 7.41 14.87
C ASP A 115 14.83 7.12 13.36
N PRO A 116 13.65 6.65 12.90
CA PRO A 116 13.42 6.35 11.50
C PRO A 116 13.47 7.59 10.57
N SER A 117 13.41 8.82 11.08
CA SER A 117 13.65 10.01 10.25
C SER A 117 15.11 10.20 9.84
N GLU A 118 16.04 9.44 10.44
CA GLU A 118 17.46 9.44 10.07
C GLU A 118 17.78 8.59 8.85
N PHE A 119 16.77 7.89 8.30
CA PHE A 119 16.92 7.26 7.00
C PHE A 119 17.35 8.29 5.95
N GLU A 120 18.05 7.80 4.94
CA GLU A 120 18.33 8.60 3.76
C GLU A 120 17.13 8.54 2.80
N SER A 121 16.83 9.63 2.11
CA SER A 121 15.71 9.67 1.17
C SER A 121 15.90 8.69 0.02
N PHE A 122 14.81 8.10 -0.47
CA PHE A 122 14.88 7.25 -1.66
C PHE A 122 15.40 8.02 -2.86
N HIS A 123 15.00 9.29 -3.02
CA HIS A 123 15.50 10.13 -4.11
C HIS A 123 17.04 10.18 -4.13
N HIS A 124 17.66 10.43 -2.97
CA HIS A 124 19.11 10.48 -2.86
C HIS A 124 19.75 9.12 -3.13
N ILE A 125 19.24 8.05 -2.52
CA ILE A 125 19.75 6.67 -2.71
C ILE A 125 19.70 6.27 -4.20
N TYR A 126 18.55 6.50 -4.86
CA TYR A 126 18.36 6.11 -6.25
C TYR A 126 19.15 6.98 -7.23
N SER A 127 19.49 8.22 -6.86
CA SER A 127 20.37 9.07 -7.65
C SER A 127 21.82 8.57 -7.71
N GLU A 128 22.25 7.79 -6.71
CA GLU A 128 23.59 7.22 -6.60
C GLU A 128 23.70 5.76 -7.06
N THR A 129 22.58 5.13 -7.47
CA THR A 129 22.49 3.69 -7.77
C THR A 129 23.53 3.19 -8.77
N GLU A 130 23.93 4.00 -9.76
CA GLU A 130 24.91 3.58 -10.79
C GLU A 130 26.28 3.18 -10.20
N ASN A 131 26.61 3.63 -8.98
CA ASN A 131 27.87 3.32 -8.30
C ASN A 131 27.70 2.33 -7.13
N MET A 132 26.48 1.88 -6.86
CA MET A 132 26.12 1.13 -5.66
C MET A 132 26.01 -0.37 -5.95
N ASP A 133 26.57 -1.20 -5.08
CA ASP A 133 26.33 -2.65 -5.17
C ASP A 133 24.97 -3.02 -4.53
N ALA A 134 24.46 -4.22 -4.83
CA ALA A 134 23.14 -4.65 -4.36
C ALA A 134 23.06 -4.71 -2.82
N ARG A 135 24.19 -4.95 -2.14
CA ARG A 135 24.24 -5.00 -0.68
C ARG A 135 24.10 -3.61 -0.11
N GLU A 136 24.89 -2.66 -0.60
CA GLU A 136 24.84 -1.27 -0.17
C GLU A 136 23.45 -0.68 -0.44
N MET A 137 22.83 -1.03 -1.57
CA MET A 137 21.45 -0.66 -1.88
C MET A 137 20.47 -1.22 -0.84
N ALA A 138 20.55 -2.51 -0.55
CA ALA A 138 19.72 -3.16 0.46
C ALA A 138 19.92 -2.56 1.86
N GLN A 139 21.13 -2.15 2.23
CA GLN A 139 21.38 -1.52 3.53
C GLN A 139 20.83 -0.10 3.62
N ARG A 140 21.00 0.71 2.58
CA ARG A 140 20.57 2.13 2.57
C ARG A 140 19.06 2.24 2.43
N ALA A 141 18.49 1.56 1.44
CA ALA A 141 17.05 1.57 1.21
C ALA A 141 16.31 0.73 2.26
N SER A 142 16.87 -0.45 2.59
CA SER A 142 16.33 -1.38 3.59
C SER A 142 14.86 -1.72 3.40
N THR A 143 14.45 -1.92 2.15
CA THR A 143 13.11 -2.37 1.77
C THR A 143 13.10 -3.87 1.48
N ALA A 144 11.92 -4.49 1.48
CA ALA A 144 11.80 -5.89 1.12
C ALA A 144 12.31 -6.21 -0.29
N ASP A 145 12.05 -5.33 -1.26
CA ASP A 145 12.49 -5.49 -2.64
C ASP A 145 14.02 -5.41 -2.77
N ASP A 146 14.66 -4.46 -2.08
CA ASP A 146 16.11 -4.32 -2.13
C ASP A 146 16.83 -5.49 -1.44
N TRP A 147 16.29 -5.95 -0.29
CA TRP A 147 16.79 -7.18 0.36
C TRP A 147 16.60 -8.41 -0.51
N ALA A 148 15.49 -8.52 -1.24
CA ALA A 148 15.23 -9.64 -2.15
C ALA A 148 16.24 -9.67 -3.30
N ASN A 149 16.53 -8.49 -3.88
CA ASN A 149 17.54 -8.33 -4.91
C ASN A 149 18.95 -8.71 -4.41
N TYR A 150 19.33 -8.30 -3.20
CA TYR A 150 20.63 -8.63 -2.62
C TYR A 150 20.78 -10.13 -2.31
N LEU A 151 19.74 -10.75 -1.75
CA LEU A 151 19.76 -12.15 -1.35
C LEU A 151 19.50 -13.13 -2.50
N ASP A 152 19.16 -12.62 -3.69
CA ASP A 152 18.72 -13.41 -4.86
C ASP A 152 17.51 -14.31 -4.51
N LEU A 153 16.53 -13.72 -3.82
CA LEU A 153 15.31 -14.38 -3.35
C LEU A 153 14.06 -13.72 -3.94
N ASP A 154 12.95 -14.44 -3.90
CA ASP A 154 11.65 -13.84 -4.17
C ASP A 154 11.28 -12.83 -3.06
N VAL A 155 10.58 -11.76 -3.43
CA VAL A 155 10.14 -10.71 -2.50
C VAL A 155 9.24 -11.29 -1.41
N SER A 156 8.36 -12.25 -1.74
CA SER A 156 7.47 -12.90 -0.77
C SER A 156 8.27 -13.66 0.29
N ARG A 157 9.32 -14.37 -0.12
CA ARG A 157 10.21 -15.08 0.80
C ARG A 157 11.03 -14.13 1.65
N THR A 158 11.49 -13.03 1.06
CA THR A 158 12.23 -11.99 1.78
C THR A 158 11.35 -11.31 2.82
N ARG A 159 10.09 -11.01 2.50
CA ARG A 159 9.11 -10.52 3.48
C ARG A 159 8.90 -11.51 4.62
N THR A 160 8.79 -12.79 4.33
CA THR A 160 8.75 -13.82 5.40
C THR A 160 9.98 -13.74 6.29
N VAL A 161 11.19 -13.65 5.74
CA VAL A 161 12.43 -13.50 6.51
C VAL A 161 12.37 -12.24 7.36
N LEU A 162 11.98 -11.10 6.80
CA LEU A 162 11.92 -9.80 7.48
C LEU A 162 10.84 -9.76 8.57
N THR A 163 9.68 -10.37 8.36
CA THR A 163 8.63 -10.48 9.37
C THR A 163 9.09 -11.34 10.55
N ASN A 164 9.64 -12.53 10.28
CA ASN A 164 10.17 -13.40 11.33
C ASN A 164 11.37 -12.74 12.05
N MET A 165 12.19 -11.99 11.32
CA MET A 165 13.30 -11.23 11.88
C MET A 165 12.82 -10.24 12.95
N ILE A 166 11.75 -9.47 12.67
CA ILE A 166 11.17 -8.54 13.66
C ILE A 166 10.66 -9.30 14.90
N ASP A 167 10.10 -10.49 14.72
CA ASP A 167 9.61 -11.31 15.84
C ASP A 167 10.76 -11.92 16.67
N TRP A 168 11.87 -12.30 16.03
CA TRP A 168 13.00 -12.98 16.67
C TRP A 168 14.03 -12.01 17.29
N TYR A 169 14.18 -10.81 16.73
CA TYR A 169 15.21 -9.84 17.11
C TYR A 169 14.56 -8.55 17.64
N PRO A 170 14.48 -8.35 18.97
CA PRO A 170 13.76 -7.22 19.59
C PRO A 170 14.30 -5.83 19.25
N ASP A 171 15.55 -5.77 18.81
CA ASP A 171 16.27 -4.58 18.37
C ASP A 171 15.98 -4.22 16.91
N ALA A 172 15.46 -5.17 16.11
CA ALA A 172 15.02 -4.91 14.75
C ALA A 172 13.60 -4.31 14.74
N LYS A 173 13.41 -3.26 13.95
CA LYS A 173 12.14 -2.54 13.78
C LYS A 173 11.91 -2.19 12.32
N TYR A 174 10.68 -1.81 11.99
CA TYR A 174 10.35 -1.20 10.71
C TYR A 174 9.63 0.13 10.90
N ALA A 175 9.73 0.99 9.90
CA ALA A 175 8.99 2.25 9.81
C ALA A 175 8.56 2.52 8.37
N TYR A 176 7.49 3.29 8.22
CA TYR A 176 7.09 3.91 6.96
C TYR A 176 7.71 5.31 6.95
N ALA A 177 8.91 5.42 6.38
CA ALA A 177 9.68 6.65 6.42
C ALA A 177 10.46 6.85 5.13
N ASP A 178 10.13 7.94 4.44
CA ASP A 178 10.97 8.51 3.39
C ASP A 178 11.18 9.99 3.70
N PRO A 179 12.29 10.36 4.36
CA PRO A 179 12.55 11.75 4.68
C PRO A 179 12.73 12.54 3.38
N VAL A 180 11.95 13.62 3.24
CA VAL A 180 11.94 14.46 2.05
C VAL A 180 13.19 15.33 2.01
N ASP A 181 14.12 15.05 1.11
CA ASP A 181 15.31 15.87 0.85
C ASP A 181 15.04 16.99 -0.17
N ASP A 182 14.12 16.76 -1.12
CA ASP A 182 13.60 17.74 -2.05
C ASP A 182 12.07 17.63 -2.14
N PRO A 183 11.31 18.71 -1.85
CA PRO A 183 9.83 18.69 -1.89
C PRO A 183 9.23 18.27 -3.23
N ARG A 184 10.01 18.32 -4.31
CA ARG A 184 9.57 17.90 -5.66
C ARG A 184 9.53 16.38 -5.81
N TYR A 185 10.15 15.65 -4.89
CA TYR A 185 10.24 14.19 -4.86
C TYR A 185 9.67 13.63 -3.56
N GLU A 186 8.74 14.35 -2.91
CA GLU A 186 7.96 13.80 -1.82
C GLU A 186 7.15 12.62 -2.36
N ILE A 187 7.60 11.40 -2.03
CA ILE A 187 6.88 10.17 -2.31
C ILE A 187 6.18 9.81 -1.01
N ASP A 188 4.86 9.66 -1.05
CA ASP A 188 4.12 9.03 0.05
C ASP A 188 4.50 7.54 0.05
N SER A 189 5.65 7.22 0.65
CA SER A 189 6.19 5.88 0.62
C SER A 189 5.46 5.07 1.68
N GLU A 190 4.44 4.33 1.26
CA GLU A 190 3.87 3.23 2.04
C GLU A 190 4.83 2.02 2.13
N THR A 191 6.11 2.20 1.83
CA THR A 191 7.12 1.12 1.85
C THR A 191 7.72 0.99 3.25
N ARG A 192 7.69 -0.23 3.81
CA ARG A 192 8.40 -0.54 5.05
C ARG A 192 9.91 -0.51 4.85
N ARG A 193 10.59 0.26 5.70
CA ARG A 193 12.05 0.24 5.84
C ARG A 193 12.44 -0.36 7.18
N TYR A 194 13.40 -1.28 7.15
CA TYR A 194 13.84 -2.04 8.31
C TYR A 194 15.13 -1.43 8.88
N TYR A 195 15.25 -1.36 10.20
CA TYR A 195 16.43 -0.82 10.89
C TYR A 195 16.61 -1.51 12.24
N ARG A 196 17.78 -1.31 12.85
CA ARG A 196 18.06 -1.74 14.22
C ARG A 196 18.18 -0.52 15.13
N VAL A 197 17.60 -0.59 16.32
CA VAL A 197 17.77 0.43 17.36
C VAL A 197 19.05 0.16 18.15
N ALA A 198 19.85 1.20 18.37
CA ALA A 198 21.10 1.13 19.14
C ALA A 198 20.88 0.86 20.64
#